data_AF-A0A7R9P972-F1
#
_entry.id   AF-A0A7R9P972-F1
#
_cell.length_a   1.000
_cell.length_b   1.000
_cell.length_c   1.000
_cell.angle_alpha   90.00
_cell.angle_beta   90.00
_cell.angle_gamma   90.00
#
_symmetry.space_group_name_H-M   'P 1'
#
loop_
_entity.id
_entity.type
_entity.pdbx_description
1 polymer ?
#
loop_
_entity_poly.entity_id
_entity_poly.type
_entity_poly.pdbx_seq_one_letter_code
_entity_poly.pdbx_strand_id
1 'polypeptide(L)'
;MITRECLSSVRSVRTDIPADHYEGCRPAAKDVRLAHYVNNTIKELDIRRDYYDETTWCFCYFDNRCNDATPTASSVGLLALCVFYAMTLL
;
A
#
# COMPACT_ATOMS: atom_id res chain seq x y z
N MET A 1 -11.93 2.22 3.21
CA MET A 1 -11.40 2.86 1.98
C MET A 1 -9.95 2.42 1.81
N ILE A 2 -9.49 2.13 0.60
CA ILE A 2 -8.08 1.78 0.32
C ILE A 2 -7.50 2.86 -0.58
N THR A 3 -6.41 3.49 -0.15
CA THR A 3 -5.67 4.50 -0.93
C THR A 3 -4.32 3.92 -1.36
N ARG A 4 -3.95 4.12 -2.62
CA ARG A 4 -2.70 3.63 -3.19
C ARG A 4 -1.84 4.82 -3.58
N GLU A 5 -0.68 4.95 -2.95
CA GLU A 5 0.23 6.08 -3.08
C GLU A 5 1.67 5.61 -2.92
N CYS A 6 2.61 6.36 -3.48
CA CYS A 6 4.03 6.08 -3.26
C CYS A 6 4.41 6.41 -1.81
N LEU A 7 5.18 5.54 -1.14
CA LEU A 7 5.62 5.79 0.24
C LEU A 7 6.34 7.14 0.41
N SER A 8 7.08 7.56 -0.62
CA SER A 8 7.79 8.85 -0.63
C SER A 8 6.88 10.08 -0.57
N SER A 9 5.63 10.00 -1.06
CA SER A 9 4.70 11.14 -1.03
C SER A 9 4.06 11.34 0.34
N VAL A 10 3.86 10.25 1.09
CA VAL A 10 3.14 10.28 2.37
C VAL A 10 4.05 10.29 3.60
N ARG A 11 5.31 9.83 3.48
CA ARG A 11 6.23 9.69 4.61
C ARG A 11 6.54 10.98 5.36
N SER A 12 6.49 12.13 4.69
CA SER A 12 6.72 13.44 5.32
C SER A 12 5.57 13.88 6.21
N VAL A 13 4.35 13.40 5.92
CA VAL A 13 3.14 13.79 6.62
C VAL A 13 2.77 12.73 7.65
N ARG A 14 2.94 11.44 7.34
CA ARG A 14 2.46 10.31 8.15
C ARG A 14 3.54 9.80 9.10
N THR A 15 3.26 9.88 10.41
CA THR A 15 4.14 9.38 11.49
C THR A 15 3.74 7.99 11.99
N ASP A 16 2.56 7.51 11.58
CA ASP A 16 1.98 6.22 11.91
C ASP A 16 2.42 5.10 10.96
N ILE A 17 3.37 5.38 10.07
CA ILE A 17 3.97 4.38 9.17
C ILE A 17 4.84 3.42 10.00
N PRO A 18 4.64 2.09 9.91
CA PRO A 18 5.48 1.11 10.59
C PRO A 18 6.96 1.23 10.19
N ALA A 19 7.88 0.97 11.13
CA ALA A 19 9.32 1.02 10.85
C ALA A 19 9.79 -0.09 9.89
N ASP A 20 9.06 -1.19 9.84
CA ASP A 20 9.27 -2.29 8.91
C ASP A 20 8.59 -1.98 7.57
N HIS A 21 9.39 -1.84 6.51
CA HIS A 21 8.94 -1.60 5.15
C HIS A 21 9.11 -2.82 4.23
N TYR A 22 9.31 -4.02 4.80
CA TYR A 22 9.26 -5.26 4.02
C TYR A 22 7.83 -5.52 3.52
N GLU A 23 7.72 -6.33 2.47
CA GLU A 23 6.43 -6.59 1.85
C GLU A 23 5.41 -7.21 2.81
N GLY A 24 4.17 -6.74 2.71
CA GLY A 24 3.03 -7.20 3.50
C GLY A 24 2.30 -6.10 4.26
N CYS A 25 1.16 -6.47 4.84
CA CYS A 25 0.29 -5.57 5.60
C CYS A 25 0.58 -5.60 7.10
N ARG A 26 0.58 -4.42 7.72
CA ARG A 26 0.79 -4.22 9.15
C ARG A 26 -0.12 -3.10 9.66
N PRO A 27 -0.62 -3.18 10.90
CA PRO A 27 -1.38 -2.08 11.50
C PRO A 27 -0.48 -0.85 11.63
N ALA A 28 -1.10 0.34 11.57
CA ALA A 28 -0.41 1.60 11.78
C ALA A 28 0.28 1.66 13.16
N ALA A 29 1.45 2.27 13.20
CA ALA A 29 2.19 2.49 14.43
C ALA A 29 1.49 3.55 15.28
N LYS A 30 1.38 3.28 16.60
CA LYS A 30 0.77 4.23 17.53
C LYS A 30 1.76 5.35 17.87
N ASP A 31 1.49 6.56 17.39
CA ASP A 31 2.21 7.77 17.79
C ASP A 31 1.61 8.34 19.08
N VAL A 32 2.24 8.04 20.22
CA VAL A 32 1.80 8.51 21.54
C VAL A 32 1.96 10.01 21.76
N ARG A 33 2.72 10.71 20.90
CA ARG A 33 2.95 12.17 21.02
C ARG A 33 2.19 12.96 19.96
N LEU A 34 1.39 12.29 19.14
CA LEU A 34 0.58 12.93 18.11
C LEU A 34 -0.33 14.01 18.73
N ALA A 35 -0.34 15.20 18.13
CA ALA A 35 -1.16 16.34 18.54
C ALA A 35 -0.94 16.89 19.98
N HIS A 36 0.14 16.50 20.69
CA HIS A 36 0.38 16.96 22.06
C HIS A 36 0.83 18.42 22.20
N TYR A 37 1.54 18.96 21.22
CA TYR A 37 2.20 20.28 21.30
C TYR A 37 1.78 21.21 20.16
N VAL A 38 0.51 21.17 19.79
CA VAL A 38 -0.06 21.96 18.69
C VAL A 38 -1.43 22.48 19.08
N ASN A 39 -1.87 23.56 18.43
CA ASN A 39 -3.19 24.15 18.71
C ASN A 39 -4.30 23.31 18.07
N ASN A 40 -4.93 22.46 18.88
CA ASN A 40 -5.99 21.54 18.46
C ASN A 40 -7.38 22.20 18.30
N THR A 41 -7.50 23.52 18.48
CA THR A 41 -8.80 24.22 18.37
C THR A 41 -9.25 24.47 16.93
N ILE A 42 -8.32 24.42 15.96
CA ILE A 42 -8.57 24.62 14.53
C ILE A 42 -8.99 23.28 13.91
N LYS A 43 -10.23 23.18 13.44
CA LYS A 43 -10.84 21.91 12.97
C LYS A 43 -10.37 21.50 11.58
N GLU A 44 -9.91 22.46 10.78
CA GLU A 44 -9.40 22.26 9.43
C GLU A 44 -8.06 21.52 9.42
N LEU A 45 -7.34 21.54 10.55
CA LEU A 45 -6.10 20.79 10.72
C LEU A 45 -6.43 19.40 11.28
N ASP A 46 -6.41 18.38 10.42
CA ASP A 46 -6.53 16.98 10.83
C ASP A 46 -5.21 16.45 11.43
N ILE A 47 -4.91 16.95 12.63
CA ILE A 47 -3.69 16.61 13.38
C ILE A 47 -3.85 15.26 14.06
N ARG A 48 -5.04 14.97 14.62
CA ARG A 48 -5.31 13.74 15.38
C ARG A 48 -5.52 12.53 14.48
N ARG A 49 -5.96 12.73 13.23
CA ARG A 49 -6.16 11.68 12.23
C ARG A 49 -7.14 10.61 12.70
N ASP A 50 -8.19 11.05 13.37
CA ASP A 50 -9.26 10.22 13.93
C ASP A 50 -10.43 10.02 12.96
N TYR A 51 -10.23 10.32 11.67
CA TYR A 51 -11.24 10.09 10.63
C TYR A 51 -11.52 8.59 10.38
N TYR A 52 -10.54 7.71 10.60
CA TYR A 52 -10.69 6.26 10.45
C TYR A 52 -10.47 5.56 11.80
N ASP A 53 -11.28 4.54 12.10
CA ASP A 53 -11.16 3.74 13.32
C ASP A 53 -9.86 2.93 13.36
N GLU A 54 -9.42 2.41 12.21
CA GLU A 54 -8.19 1.66 12.05
C GLU A 54 -7.50 1.99 10.72
N THR A 55 -6.17 1.93 10.72
CA THR A 55 -5.35 2.11 9.52
C THR A 55 -4.36 0.95 9.43
N THR A 56 -4.27 0.37 8.24
CA THR A 56 -3.32 -0.70 7.92
C THR A 56 -2.45 -0.24 6.75
N TRP A 57 -1.14 -0.36 6.91
CA TRP A 57 -0.15 -0.06 5.88
C TRP A 57 0.29 -1.36 5.21
N CYS A 58 0.32 -1.37 3.89
CA CYS A 58 0.80 -2.50 3.12
C CYS A 58 1.90 -2.05 2.18
N PHE A 59 3.08 -2.64 2.33
CA PHE A 59 4.23 -2.34 1.48
C PHE A 59 4.33 -3.38 0.39
N CYS A 60 4.57 -2.91 -0.83
CA CYS A 60 4.66 -3.71 -2.02
C CYS A 60 5.70 -3.07 -2.94
N TYR A 61 6.60 -3.86 -3.53
CA TYR A 61 7.59 -3.32 -4.44
C TYR A 61 6.94 -2.71 -5.70
N PHE A 62 5.89 -3.36 -6.20
CA PHE A 62 5.06 -2.84 -7.28
C PHE A 62 3.64 -2.64 -6.81
N ASP A 63 3.12 -1.42 -7.00
CA ASP A 63 1.75 -1.06 -6.65
C ASP A 63 0.76 -2.07 -7.28
N ASN A 64 0.88 -2.36 -8.58
CA ASN A 64 -0.03 -3.25 -9.33
C ASN A 64 -0.06 -4.72 -8.85
N ARG A 65 0.80 -5.10 -7.90
CA ARG A 65 0.86 -6.46 -7.32
C ARG A 65 0.49 -6.49 -5.82
N CYS A 66 0.02 -5.38 -5.27
CA CYS A 66 -0.21 -5.26 -3.84
C CYS A 66 -1.52 -5.93 -3.37
N ASN A 67 -1.47 -6.60 -2.21
CA ASN A 67 -2.61 -7.15 -1.44
C ASN A 67 -3.67 -7.85 -2.29
N ASP A 68 -3.43 -9.09 -2.68
CA ASP A 68 -4.38 -9.89 -3.48
C ASP A 68 -4.73 -9.26 -4.83
N ALA A 69 -3.85 -8.41 -5.38
CA ALA A 69 -3.92 -8.02 -6.78
C ALA A 69 -4.05 -9.28 -7.63
N THR A 70 -5.23 -9.48 -8.22
CA THR A 70 -5.53 -10.67 -8.99
C THR A 70 -4.46 -10.82 -10.06
N PRO A 71 -3.75 -11.96 -10.16
CA PRO A 71 -2.86 -12.18 -11.28
C PRO A 71 -3.71 -11.98 -12.53
N THR A 72 -3.23 -11.15 -13.47
CA THR A 72 -3.84 -11.08 -14.80
C THR A 72 -3.86 -12.49 -15.38
N ALA A 73 -5.00 -13.17 -15.32
CA ALA A 73 -5.19 -14.55 -15.76
C ALA A 73 -4.91 -14.72 -17.26
N SER A 74 -4.90 -13.61 -18.01
CA SER A 74 -4.44 -13.53 -19.38
C SER A 74 -2.92 -13.67 -19.44
N SER A 75 -2.42 -14.91 -19.47
CA SER A 75 -1.29 -15.25 -20.35
C SER A 75 -0.77 -16.68 -20.21
N VAL A 76 -1.14 -17.50 -19.22
CA VAL A 76 -0.52 -18.85 -19.14
C VAL A 76 -0.97 -19.76 -20.29
N GLY A 77 -2.27 -19.76 -20.63
CA GLY A 77 -2.79 -20.56 -21.74
C GLY A 77 -2.33 -20.05 -23.11
N LEU A 78 -2.28 -18.72 -23.30
CA LEU A 78 -1.77 -18.09 -24.53
C LEU A 78 -0.27 -18.34 -24.70
N LEU A 79 0.53 -18.22 -23.64
CA LEU A 79 1.96 -18.53 -23.67
C LEU A 79 2.19 -20.01 -23.96
N ALA A 80 1.43 -20.92 -23.35
CA ALA A 80 1.53 -22.34 -23.64
C ALA A 80 1.25 -22.64 -25.12
N LEU A 81 0.19 -22.06 -25.71
CA LEU A 81 -0.11 -22.21 -27.13
C LEU A 81 0.99 -21.64 -28.03
N CYS A 82 1.54 -20.48 -27.70
CA CYS A 82 2.65 -19.89 -28.44
C CYS A 82 3.91 -20.77 -28.39
N VAL A 83 4.25 -21.35 -27.23
CA VAL A 83 5.40 -22.24 -27.05
C VAL A 83 5.20 -23.56 -27.81
N PHE A 84 4.00 -24.14 -27.76
CA PHE A 84 3.66 -25.35 -28.54
C PHE A 84 3.78 -25.11 -30.05
N TYR A 85 3.31 -23.96 -30.54
CA TYR A 85 3.42 -23.61 -31.96
C TYR A 85 4.88 -23.38 -32.37
N ALA A 86 5.68 -22.74 -31.52
CA ALA A 86 7.10 -22.54 -31.78
C ALA A 86 7.91 -23.87 -31.81
N MET A 87 7.56 -24.82 -30.94
CA MET A 87 8.20 -26.15 -30.88
C MET A 87 7.82 -27.08 -32.04
N THR A 88 6.69 -26.83 -32.70
CA THR A 88 6.21 -27.63 -33.85
C THR A 88 6.67 -27.08 -35.20
N LEU A 89 7.17 -25.84 -35.23
CA LEU A 89 7.78 -25.17 -36.39
C LEU A 89 9.30 -25.43 -36.51
N LEU A 90 9.92 -26.05 -35.52
CA LEU A 90 11.36 -26.32 -35.40
C LEU A 90 11.63 -27.82 -35.60
#